data_AF-A0A4U2YQG5-F1
#
_entry.id   AF-A0A4U2YQG5-F1
#
_cell.length_a   1.000
_cell.length_b   1.000
_cell.length_c   1.000
_cell.angle_alpha   90.00
_cell.angle_beta   90.00
_cell.angle_gamma   90.00
#
_symmetry.space_group_name_H-M   'P 1'
#
loop_
_entity.id
_entity.type
_entity.pdbx_description
1 polymer ?
#
loop_
_entity_poly.entity_id
_entity_poly.type
_entity_poly.pdbx_seq_one_letter_code
_entity_poly.pdbx_strand_id
1 'polypeptide(L)'
;MFTVKKRFQNQMMGNFKSLFVERSKALIFEGKKFIEGDTSWIGGNAPAYFDNQEDFQCKYSSKYYFFLSLVNPLNPNMMFTIFFPRDYDEYLENNMYPNCTILLVEHPLSNESSKEVFTNPNMKKYAINNCKLINNDTSENHNFLVKFGGSPVHIQNKNIFTRELKADSFDFLFQIDEQGYPEEDDFIQGNYPFSYGAIYVYAQISNESVTAPVVGYWQFS
;
A
#
# COMPACT_ATOMS: atom_id res chain seq x y z
N MET A 1 26.33 -5.93 4.67
CA MET A 1 24.96 -5.55 4.26
C MET A 1 24.25 -6.63 3.41
N PHE A 2 24.94 -7.28 2.47
CA PHE A 2 24.36 -8.34 1.60
C PHE A 2 23.83 -9.59 2.33
N THR A 3 24.44 -10.01 3.44
CA THR A 3 24.07 -11.24 4.17
C THR A 3 22.75 -11.11 4.96
N VAL A 4 22.36 -9.90 5.36
CA VAL A 4 21.14 -9.64 6.15
C VAL A 4 19.91 -9.59 5.25
N LYS A 5 19.98 -8.89 4.10
CA LYS A 5 18.91 -8.86 3.09
C LYS A 5 18.55 -10.26 2.59
N LYS A 6 19.56 -11.11 2.32
CA LYS A 6 19.36 -12.48 1.83
C LYS A 6 18.72 -13.41 2.88
N ARG A 7 19.04 -13.20 4.17
CA ARG A 7 18.46 -13.96 5.29
C ARG A 7 17.01 -13.57 5.55
N PHE A 8 16.69 -12.28 5.44
CA PHE A 8 15.32 -11.76 5.51
C PHE A 8 14.47 -12.27 4.33
N GLN A 9 15.00 -12.24 3.10
CA GLN A 9 14.30 -12.80 1.92
C GLN A 9 14.01 -14.30 2.03
N ASN A 10 14.97 -15.12 2.48
CA ASN A 10 14.75 -16.56 2.65
C ASN A 10 13.73 -16.85 3.76
N GLN A 11 13.71 -16.04 4.83
CA GLN A 11 12.69 -16.13 5.88
C GLN A 11 11.31 -15.68 5.37
N MET A 12 11.27 -14.68 4.49
CA MET A 12 10.06 -14.15 3.86
C MET A 12 9.40 -15.13 2.87
N MET A 13 10.19 -15.80 2.02
CA MET A 13 9.69 -16.92 1.20
C MET A 13 9.18 -18.07 2.07
N GLY A 14 9.86 -18.37 3.19
CA GLY A 14 9.39 -19.35 4.17
C GLY A 14 8.08 -18.98 4.87
N ASN A 15 7.69 -17.71 4.86
CA ASN A 15 6.46 -17.22 5.49
C ASN A 15 5.26 -17.12 4.52
N PHE A 16 5.43 -17.34 3.21
CA PHE A 16 4.35 -17.16 2.21
C PHE A 16 3.08 -17.90 2.61
N LYS A 17 3.21 -19.18 2.96
CA LYS A 17 2.08 -20.02 3.38
C LYS A 17 1.36 -19.44 4.59
N SER A 18 2.10 -18.99 5.62
CA SER A 18 1.51 -18.39 6.81
C SER A 18 0.83 -17.04 6.56
N LEU A 19 1.32 -16.27 5.57
CA LEU A 19 0.78 -14.96 5.22
C LEU A 19 -0.49 -15.07 4.35
N PHE A 20 -0.51 -15.97 3.36
CA PHE A 20 -1.55 -15.94 2.31
C PHE A 20 -2.41 -17.20 2.22
N VAL A 21 -1.90 -18.35 2.64
CA VAL A 21 -2.65 -19.62 2.56
C VAL A 21 -3.35 -19.91 3.88
N GLU A 22 -2.59 -19.97 4.97
CA GLU A 22 -3.10 -20.19 6.33
C GLU A 22 -3.64 -18.89 6.94
N ARG A 23 -3.16 -17.73 6.45
CA ARG A 23 -3.45 -16.40 6.99
C ARG A 23 -3.27 -16.34 8.52
N SER A 24 -2.32 -17.10 9.05
CA SER A 24 -2.01 -17.19 10.49
C SER A 24 -1.06 -16.08 10.95
N LYS A 25 -0.38 -15.42 10.01
CA LYS A 25 0.55 -14.31 10.28
C LYS A 25 0.30 -13.14 9.35
N ALA A 26 0.78 -11.97 9.76
CA ALA A 26 0.86 -10.78 8.92
C ALA A 26 2.18 -10.05 9.17
N LEU A 27 2.63 -9.29 8.19
CA LEU A 27 3.65 -8.26 8.40
C LEU A 27 2.97 -6.94 8.66
N ILE A 28 3.43 -6.20 9.65
CA ILE A 28 3.01 -4.81 9.88
C ILE A 28 4.18 -3.86 9.66
N PHE A 29 3.88 -2.70 9.11
CA PHE A 29 4.82 -1.59 8.89
C PHE A 29 4.27 -0.34 9.54
N GLU A 30 5.16 0.49 10.07
CA GLU A 30 4.85 1.73 10.77
C GLU A 30 5.53 2.90 10.04
N GLY A 31 4.95 4.10 10.17
CA GLY A 31 5.56 5.32 9.68
C GLY A 31 6.68 5.79 10.61
N LYS A 32 7.78 6.31 10.04
CA LYS A 32 8.84 7.00 10.79
C LYS A 32 9.43 8.15 10.00
N LYS A 33 10.14 9.07 10.67
CA LYS A 33 10.88 10.14 9.98
C LYS A 33 11.80 9.56 8.91
N PHE A 34 11.71 10.15 7.72
CA PHE A 34 12.48 9.70 6.57
C PHE A 34 13.96 10.02 6.77
N ILE A 35 14.83 9.04 6.55
CA ILE A 35 16.28 9.21 6.54
C ILE A 35 16.88 8.68 5.24
N GLU A 36 18.09 9.11 4.92
CA GLU A 36 18.82 8.61 3.76
C GLU A 36 18.97 7.09 3.84
N GLY A 37 18.61 6.41 2.75
CA GLY A 37 18.62 4.94 2.65
C GLY A 37 17.28 4.24 2.89
N ASP A 38 16.24 4.95 3.34
CA ASP A 38 14.87 4.42 3.34
C ASP A 38 14.36 4.24 1.90
N THR A 39 13.70 3.12 1.63
CA THR A 39 13.30 2.70 0.26
C THR A 39 11.79 2.65 0.03
N SER A 40 11.00 2.74 1.10
CA SER A 40 9.53 2.80 1.06
C SER A 40 9.10 4.08 1.78
N TRP A 41 8.12 4.79 1.23
CA TRP A 41 7.69 6.08 1.78
C TRP A 41 6.24 6.41 1.45
N ILE A 42 5.65 7.30 2.25
CA ILE A 42 4.33 7.89 2.09
C ILE A 42 4.48 9.43 2.04
N GLY A 43 3.69 10.11 1.21
CA GLY A 43 3.84 11.55 0.95
C GLY A 43 5.14 11.93 0.22
N GLY A 44 5.40 13.21 -0.03
CA GLY A 44 6.55 13.62 -0.85
C GLY A 44 6.37 13.31 -2.35
N ASN A 45 7.46 13.03 -3.07
CA ASN A 45 7.42 12.84 -4.52
C ASN A 45 7.21 11.37 -4.89
N ALA A 46 6.65 11.13 -6.08
CA ALA A 46 6.54 9.79 -6.64
C ALA A 46 7.93 9.19 -6.98
N PRO A 47 8.04 7.87 -7.18
CA PRO A 47 9.29 7.26 -7.64
C PRO A 47 9.77 7.82 -8.99
N ALA A 48 11.09 7.99 -9.14
CA ALA A 48 11.74 8.41 -10.38
C ALA A 48 11.44 7.47 -11.58
N TYR A 49 11.00 6.23 -11.33
CA TYR A 49 10.45 5.34 -12.34
C TYR A 49 9.41 6.03 -13.24
N PHE A 50 8.53 6.85 -12.65
CA PHE A 50 7.47 7.54 -13.38
C PHE A 50 7.96 8.73 -14.20
N ASP A 51 9.17 9.24 -13.97
CA ASP A 51 9.71 10.43 -14.67
C ASP A 51 9.87 10.22 -16.17
N ASN A 52 10.06 8.96 -16.58
CA ASN A 52 10.24 8.53 -17.97
C ASN A 52 9.00 7.84 -18.55
N GLN A 53 7.87 7.86 -17.84
CA GLN A 53 6.59 7.28 -18.29
C GLN A 53 5.70 8.40 -18.85
N GLU A 54 6.02 8.90 -20.04
CA GLU A 54 5.33 10.06 -20.64
C GLU A 54 3.81 9.83 -20.79
N ASP A 55 3.40 8.65 -21.28
CA ASP A 55 1.98 8.31 -21.41
C ASP A 55 1.26 8.29 -20.06
N PHE A 56 1.92 7.76 -19.02
CA PHE A 56 1.37 7.73 -17.67
C PHE A 56 1.23 9.15 -17.11
N GLN A 57 2.26 9.98 -17.26
CA GLN A 57 2.22 11.37 -16.83
C GLN A 57 1.14 12.16 -17.58
N CYS A 58 1.05 12.03 -18.90
CA CYS A 58 0.03 12.70 -19.71
C CYS A 58 -1.39 12.35 -19.24
N LYS A 59 -1.62 11.07 -18.91
CA LYS A 59 -2.93 10.59 -18.48
C LYS A 59 -3.29 10.97 -17.04
N TYR A 60 -2.33 10.98 -16.13
CA TYR A 60 -2.62 10.99 -14.68
C TYR A 60 -2.07 12.20 -13.91
N SER A 61 -1.05 12.91 -14.42
CA SER A 61 -0.36 13.96 -13.64
C SER A 61 -1.28 15.07 -13.14
N SER A 62 -2.26 15.50 -13.94
CA SER A 62 -3.19 16.56 -13.56
C SER A 62 -4.35 16.09 -12.68
N LYS A 63 -4.54 14.78 -12.53
CA LYS A 63 -5.72 14.16 -11.90
C LYS A 63 -5.42 13.38 -10.65
N TYR A 64 -4.16 12.98 -10.43
CA TYR A 64 -3.78 12.11 -9.33
C TYR A 64 -2.72 12.74 -8.45
N TYR A 65 -2.75 12.36 -7.18
CA TYR A 65 -1.66 12.55 -6.23
C TYR A 65 -0.98 11.21 -5.94
N PHE A 66 0.32 11.27 -5.75
CA PHE A 66 1.11 10.21 -5.15
C PHE A 66 0.68 10.03 -3.69
N PHE A 67 0.43 8.78 -3.31
CA PHE A 67 0.13 8.42 -1.93
C PHE A 67 1.36 7.82 -1.26
N LEU A 68 1.74 6.62 -1.71
CA LEU A 68 2.86 5.88 -1.13
C LEU A 68 3.52 4.93 -2.11
N SER A 69 4.70 4.48 -1.71
CA SER A 69 5.53 3.49 -2.37
C SER A 69 6.04 2.49 -1.35
N LEU A 70 5.75 1.20 -1.57
CA LEU A 70 6.14 0.10 -0.69
C LEU A 70 6.98 -0.92 -1.46
N VAL A 71 8.24 -1.12 -1.06
CA VAL A 71 9.05 -2.25 -1.54
C VAL A 71 8.32 -3.55 -1.29
N ASN A 72 8.13 -4.36 -2.34
CA ASN A 72 7.38 -5.60 -2.27
C ASN A 72 8.10 -6.57 -1.31
N PRO A 73 7.48 -6.99 -0.20
CA PRO A 73 8.12 -7.85 0.80
C PRO A 73 8.48 -9.24 0.27
N LEU A 74 7.85 -9.69 -0.83
CA LEU A 74 8.14 -10.95 -1.50
C LEU A 74 9.23 -10.80 -2.58
N ASN A 75 9.41 -9.61 -3.13
CA ASN A 75 10.41 -9.33 -4.16
C ASN A 75 10.98 -7.90 -3.98
N PRO A 76 12.13 -7.74 -3.31
CA PRO A 76 12.68 -6.42 -2.99
C PRO A 76 13.25 -5.67 -4.20
N ASN A 77 13.23 -6.27 -5.40
CA ASN A 77 13.55 -5.57 -6.64
C ASN A 77 12.31 -4.91 -7.25
N MET A 78 11.13 -5.11 -6.67
CA MET A 78 9.86 -4.53 -7.08
C MET A 78 9.27 -3.69 -5.95
N MET A 79 8.39 -2.76 -6.31
CA MET A 79 7.64 -1.95 -5.36
C MET A 79 6.22 -1.71 -5.87
N PHE A 80 5.28 -1.58 -4.94
CA PHE A 80 3.93 -1.14 -5.19
C PHE A 80 3.85 0.35 -4.95
N THR A 81 3.37 1.09 -5.94
CA THR A 81 3.10 2.52 -5.82
C THR A 81 1.62 2.79 -6.00
N ILE A 82 1.07 3.59 -5.08
CA ILE A 82 -0.34 3.94 -5.06
C ILE A 82 -0.51 5.43 -5.34
N PHE A 83 -1.49 5.73 -6.19
CA PHE A 83 -1.97 7.07 -6.46
C PHE A 83 -3.48 7.13 -6.22
N PHE A 84 -3.98 8.28 -5.81
CA PHE A 84 -5.41 8.52 -5.64
C PHE A 84 -5.83 9.80 -6.38
N PRO A 85 -7.09 9.89 -6.85
CA PRO A 85 -7.57 11.09 -7.53
C PRO A 85 -7.47 12.33 -6.64
N ARG A 86 -7.23 13.48 -7.26
CA ARG A 86 -7.21 14.78 -6.58
C ARG A 86 -8.60 15.24 -6.15
N ASP A 87 -9.62 14.78 -6.86
CA ASP A 87 -11.03 15.06 -6.58
C ASP A 87 -11.59 14.00 -5.62
N TYR A 88 -12.08 14.43 -4.45
CA TYR A 88 -12.63 13.56 -3.41
C TYR A 88 -13.84 12.77 -3.91
N ASP A 89 -14.72 13.43 -4.67
CA ASP A 89 -15.97 12.81 -5.12
C ASP A 89 -15.67 11.69 -6.13
N GLU A 90 -14.61 11.82 -6.94
CA GLU A 90 -14.22 10.81 -7.94
C GLU A 90 -13.91 9.45 -7.30
N TYR A 91 -13.11 9.41 -6.22
CA TYR A 91 -12.83 8.13 -5.55
C TYR A 91 -13.84 7.75 -4.48
N LEU A 92 -14.68 8.67 -4.00
CA LEU A 92 -15.82 8.33 -3.17
C LEU A 92 -16.87 7.53 -3.94
N GLU A 93 -17.26 8.01 -5.12
CA GLU A 93 -18.25 7.35 -5.97
C GLU A 93 -17.71 6.06 -6.59
N ASN A 94 -16.40 6.01 -6.83
CA ASN A 94 -15.71 4.88 -7.45
C ASN A 94 -14.74 4.22 -6.46
N ASN A 95 -15.25 3.81 -5.30
CA ASN A 95 -14.44 3.33 -4.18
C ASN A 95 -14.19 1.81 -4.17
N MET A 96 -14.72 1.05 -5.14
CA MET A 96 -14.64 -0.41 -5.14
C MET A 96 -14.46 -1.02 -6.54
N TYR A 97 -13.79 -2.16 -6.58
CA TYR A 97 -13.58 -3.00 -7.76
C TYR A 97 -14.94 -3.40 -8.40
N PRO A 98 -15.05 -3.43 -9.74
CA PRO A 98 -13.98 -3.22 -10.73
C PRO A 98 -13.69 -1.75 -11.07
N ASN A 99 -14.47 -0.82 -10.53
CA ASN A 99 -14.41 0.59 -10.93
C ASN A 99 -13.51 1.44 -10.03
N CYS A 100 -12.76 0.84 -9.10
CA CYS A 100 -11.96 1.60 -8.15
C CYS A 100 -10.97 2.53 -8.87
N THR A 101 -11.04 3.83 -8.60
CA THR A 101 -10.19 4.83 -9.27
C THR A 101 -8.82 4.98 -8.63
N ILE A 102 -8.62 4.49 -7.39
CA ILE A 102 -7.29 4.45 -6.78
C ILE A 102 -6.39 3.52 -7.60
N LEU A 103 -5.26 4.06 -8.05
CA LEU A 103 -4.32 3.34 -8.90
C LEU A 103 -3.31 2.61 -8.05
N LEU A 104 -2.98 1.38 -8.45
CA LEU A 104 -1.82 0.65 -7.97
C LEU A 104 -0.98 0.21 -9.16
N VAL A 105 0.31 0.52 -9.11
CA VAL A 105 1.29 0.15 -10.13
C VAL A 105 2.42 -0.62 -9.45
N GLU A 106 2.68 -1.84 -9.92
CA GLU A 106 3.88 -2.57 -9.55
C GLU A 106 4.99 -2.27 -10.58
N HIS A 107 6.17 -1.87 -10.09
CA HIS A 107 7.30 -1.53 -10.96
C HIS A 107 8.65 -1.84 -10.30
N PRO A 108 9.77 -1.85 -11.06
CA PRO A 108 11.09 -2.05 -10.49
C PRO A 108 11.43 -1.01 -9.41
N LEU A 109 12.22 -1.43 -8.41
CA LEU A 109 12.69 -0.57 -7.33
C LEU A 109 13.30 0.73 -7.88
N SER A 110 12.85 1.86 -7.34
CA SER A 110 13.28 3.19 -7.76
C SER A 110 13.42 4.10 -6.54
N ASN A 111 14.36 5.04 -6.63
CA ASN A 111 14.45 6.15 -5.69
C ASN A 111 13.29 7.13 -5.91
N GLU A 112 13.09 8.03 -4.96
CA GLU A 112 12.19 9.16 -5.10
C GLU A 112 12.64 10.10 -6.23
N SER A 113 11.67 10.65 -6.97
CA SER A 113 11.90 11.64 -8.02
C SER A 113 12.26 13.01 -7.44
N SER A 114 13.09 13.76 -8.17
CA SER A 114 13.29 15.18 -7.89
C SER A 114 12.16 16.06 -8.46
N LYS A 115 11.21 15.49 -9.21
CA LYS A 115 10.09 16.19 -9.83
C LYS A 115 8.84 16.08 -8.97
N GLU A 116 8.08 17.18 -8.89
CA GLU A 116 6.88 17.28 -8.07
C GLU A 116 5.57 16.94 -8.82
N VAL A 117 5.67 16.23 -9.96
CA VAL A 117 4.56 16.03 -10.92
C VAL A 117 3.29 15.45 -10.26
N PHE A 118 3.47 14.52 -9.33
CA PHE A 118 2.39 13.85 -8.61
C PHE A 118 2.32 14.23 -7.13
N THR A 119 3.15 15.16 -6.66
CA THR A 119 3.31 15.43 -5.24
C THR A 119 2.01 15.91 -4.61
N ASN A 120 1.63 15.32 -3.48
CA ASN A 120 0.54 15.83 -2.67
C ASN A 120 1.08 16.93 -1.73
N PRO A 121 0.71 18.21 -1.92
CA PRO A 121 1.20 19.29 -1.07
C PRO A 121 0.71 19.18 0.38
N ASN A 122 -0.35 18.42 0.63
CA ASN A 122 -0.97 18.28 1.95
C ASN A 122 -0.38 17.12 2.78
N MET A 123 0.60 16.38 2.24
CA MET A 123 1.21 15.24 2.93
C MET A 123 2.72 15.41 3.05
N LYS A 124 3.21 15.44 4.30
CA LYS A 124 4.65 15.41 4.55
C LYS A 124 5.21 14.04 4.23
N LYS A 125 6.48 13.98 3.86
CA LYS A 125 7.15 12.72 3.54
C LYS A 125 7.56 11.96 4.80
N TYR A 126 7.18 10.70 4.89
CA TYR A 126 7.62 9.77 5.92
C TYR A 126 8.08 8.44 5.31
N ALA A 127 9.02 7.77 5.97
CA ALA A 127 9.41 6.42 5.59
C ALA A 127 8.39 5.41 6.11
N ILE A 128 8.16 4.36 5.32
CA ILE A 128 7.39 3.18 5.73
C ILE A 128 8.42 2.11 6.08
N ASN A 129 8.61 1.85 7.37
CA ASN A 129 9.63 0.91 7.83
C ASN A 129 9.14 0.15 9.07
N ASN A 130 10.05 -0.53 9.79
CA ASN A 130 9.75 -1.29 11.01
C ASN A 130 8.86 -2.52 10.76
N CYS A 131 9.21 -3.31 9.74
CA CYS A 131 8.53 -4.56 9.44
C CYS A 131 8.63 -5.55 10.61
N LYS A 132 7.47 -5.88 11.21
CA LYS A 132 7.35 -6.91 12.27
C LYS A 132 6.41 -8.01 11.77
N LEU A 133 6.80 -9.26 12.03
CA LEU A 133 5.93 -10.41 11.81
C LEU A 133 5.08 -10.63 13.06
N ILE A 134 3.77 -10.53 12.92
CA ILE A 134 2.80 -10.74 13.99
C ILE A 134 1.94 -11.97 13.71
N ASN A 135 1.35 -12.53 14.76
CA ASN A 135 0.24 -13.45 14.58
C ASN A 135 -0.98 -12.65 14.10
N ASN A 136 -1.77 -13.24 13.21
CA ASN A 136 -2.99 -12.60 12.71
C ASN A 136 -4.17 -12.70 13.70
N ASP A 137 -3.89 -13.05 14.95
CA ASP A 137 -4.90 -13.18 16.00
C ASP A 137 -5.33 -11.78 16.46
N THR A 138 -6.62 -11.49 16.36
CA THR A 138 -7.20 -10.14 16.52
C THR A 138 -7.23 -9.65 17.97
N SER A 139 -6.60 -10.36 18.91
CA SER A 139 -6.60 -10.02 20.34
C SER A 139 -5.63 -8.88 20.68
N GLU A 140 -4.61 -8.65 19.84
CA GLU A 140 -3.66 -7.55 20.02
C GLU A 140 -3.99 -6.44 19.03
N ASN A 141 -4.48 -5.30 19.55
CA ASN A 141 -4.67 -4.08 18.76
C ASN A 141 -3.29 -3.51 18.40
N HIS A 142 -2.72 -3.99 17.29
CA HIS A 142 -1.54 -3.38 16.69
C HIS A 142 -1.96 -2.21 15.81
N ASN A 143 -1.49 -1.00 16.12
CA ASN A 143 -1.54 0.11 15.17
C ASN A 143 -0.52 -0.17 14.06
N PHE A 144 -0.93 -0.08 12.80
CA PHE A 144 -0.07 -0.27 11.65
C PHE A 144 -0.43 0.71 10.55
N LEU A 145 0.56 1.19 9.81
CA LEU A 145 0.33 1.93 8.57
C LEU A 145 0.00 0.97 7.42
N VAL A 146 0.76 -0.13 7.32
CA VAL A 146 0.53 -1.18 6.32
C VAL A 146 0.48 -2.53 7.00
N LYS A 147 -0.51 -3.35 6.65
CA LYS A 147 -0.57 -4.77 7.02
C LYS A 147 -0.55 -5.63 5.75
N PHE A 148 0.47 -6.46 5.60
CA PHE A 148 0.72 -7.31 4.44
C PHE A 148 0.55 -8.79 4.80
N GLY A 149 -0.34 -9.49 4.09
CA GLY A 149 -0.80 -10.83 4.45
C GLY A 149 -1.77 -10.85 5.64
N GLY A 150 -2.11 -12.06 6.08
CA GLY A 150 -3.14 -12.30 7.09
C GLY A 150 -4.55 -12.03 6.54
N SER A 151 -5.44 -11.55 7.40
CA SER A 151 -6.82 -11.19 7.05
C SER A 151 -7.00 -9.67 7.11
N PRO A 152 -7.83 -9.08 6.23
CA PRO A 152 -8.13 -7.65 6.31
C PRO A 152 -8.83 -7.31 7.63
N VAL A 153 -8.49 -6.15 8.20
CA VAL A 153 -9.21 -5.52 9.32
C VAL A 153 -10.17 -4.50 8.71
N HIS A 154 -11.44 -4.87 8.57
CA HIS A 154 -12.44 -4.02 7.94
C HIS A 154 -12.98 -2.96 8.89
N ILE A 155 -13.10 -1.71 8.40
CA ILE A 155 -13.87 -0.66 9.07
C ILE A 155 -15.38 -0.98 8.95
N GLN A 156 -15.81 -1.38 7.75
CA GLN A 156 -17.18 -1.81 7.48
C GLN A 156 -17.20 -3.25 6.98
N ASN A 157 -17.71 -4.18 7.80
CA ASN A 157 -17.79 -5.59 7.43
C ASN A 157 -19.04 -5.88 6.56
N LYS A 158 -18.98 -5.52 5.27
CA LYS A 158 -20.05 -5.75 4.29
C LYS A 158 -19.55 -6.62 3.13
N ASN A 159 -20.32 -7.66 2.80
CA ASN A 159 -19.97 -8.59 1.71
C ASN A 159 -19.84 -7.92 0.33
N ILE A 160 -20.52 -6.79 0.11
CA ILE A 160 -20.51 -6.08 -1.18
C ILE A 160 -19.10 -5.73 -1.66
N PHE A 161 -18.19 -5.37 -0.74
CA PHE A 161 -16.82 -4.98 -1.06
C PHE A 161 -15.97 -6.14 -1.63
N THR A 162 -16.31 -7.39 -1.31
CA THR A 162 -15.49 -8.56 -1.69
C THR A 162 -16.14 -9.45 -2.75
N ARG A 163 -17.39 -9.16 -3.14
CA ARG A 163 -18.16 -10.07 -4.01
C ARG A 163 -17.53 -10.24 -5.38
N GLU A 164 -17.29 -9.15 -6.10
CA GLU A 164 -16.73 -9.19 -7.46
C GLU A 164 -15.27 -9.65 -7.42
N LEU A 165 -14.48 -9.20 -6.43
CA LEU A 165 -13.10 -9.68 -6.23
C LEU A 165 -13.02 -11.20 -6.11
N LYS A 166 -13.90 -11.81 -5.29
CA LYS A 166 -13.95 -13.27 -5.14
C LYS A 166 -14.39 -13.98 -6.42
N ALA A 167 -15.34 -13.40 -7.15
CA ALA A 167 -15.78 -13.95 -8.43
C ALA A 167 -14.62 -14.03 -9.44
N ASP A 168 -13.74 -13.03 -9.42
CA ASP A 168 -12.55 -12.94 -10.29
C ASP A 168 -11.28 -13.55 -9.67
N SER A 169 -11.44 -14.38 -8.62
CA SER A 169 -10.36 -15.12 -7.94
C SER A 169 -9.26 -14.23 -7.33
N PHE A 170 -9.63 -13.04 -6.88
CA PHE A 170 -8.76 -12.16 -6.11
C PHE A 170 -8.82 -12.48 -4.62
N ASP A 171 -7.65 -12.46 -3.99
CA ASP A 171 -7.42 -12.70 -2.58
C ASP A 171 -6.71 -11.52 -1.93
N PHE A 172 -6.97 -11.30 -0.64
CA PHE A 172 -6.39 -10.17 0.09
C PHE A 172 -4.86 -10.26 0.13
N LEU A 173 -4.20 -9.17 -0.29
CA LEU A 173 -2.75 -9.03 -0.33
C LEU A 173 -2.25 -8.15 0.81
N PHE A 174 -2.68 -6.88 0.88
CA PHE A 174 -2.32 -5.97 1.96
C PHE A 174 -3.35 -4.85 2.13
N GLN A 175 -3.32 -4.16 3.26
CA GLN A 175 -4.09 -2.94 3.48
C GLN A 175 -3.19 -1.80 3.98
N ILE A 176 -3.66 -0.58 3.78
CA ILE A 176 -3.09 0.64 4.33
C ILE A 176 -4.17 1.30 5.18
N ASP A 177 -3.84 1.70 6.40
CA ASP A 177 -4.79 2.24 7.37
C ASP A 177 -4.34 3.63 7.83
N GLU A 178 -5.24 4.62 7.72
CA GLU A 178 -4.95 5.99 8.13
C GLU A 178 -4.77 6.12 9.65
N GLN A 179 -5.29 5.19 10.45
CA GLN A 179 -5.02 5.14 11.90
C GLN A 179 -3.53 4.88 12.20
N GLY A 180 -2.79 4.34 11.24
CA GLY A 180 -1.34 4.13 11.34
C GLY A 180 -0.48 5.29 10.86
N TYR A 181 -1.08 6.44 10.51
CA TYR A 181 -0.30 7.62 10.13
C TYR A 181 0.66 8.05 11.25
N PRO A 182 1.85 8.58 10.90
CA PRO A 182 2.74 9.15 11.89
C PRO A 182 2.03 10.27 12.66
N GLU A 183 1.97 10.15 13.99
CA GLU A 183 1.36 11.16 14.86
C GLU A 183 2.20 12.44 14.97
N GLU A 184 3.48 12.38 14.58
CA GLU A 184 4.41 13.51 14.68
C GLU A 184 4.30 14.50 13.52
N ASP A 185 4.59 15.77 13.83
CA ASP A 185 4.83 16.86 12.89
C ASP A 185 3.71 17.12 11.86
N ASP A 186 2.42 17.11 12.22
CA ASP A 186 1.31 17.45 11.32
C ASP A 186 1.45 16.77 9.93
N PHE A 187 1.56 15.45 9.93
CA PHE A 187 1.79 14.64 8.73
C PHE A 187 0.82 14.99 7.59
N ILE A 188 -0.46 15.16 7.93
CA ILE A 188 -1.50 15.67 7.05
C ILE A 188 -1.76 17.14 7.36
N GLN A 189 -1.77 17.98 6.33
CA GLN A 189 -2.29 19.35 6.40
C GLN A 189 -3.71 19.37 5.84
N GLY A 190 -4.70 19.59 6.71
CA GLY A 190 -6.11 19.60 6.33
C GLY A 190 -6.79 18.25 6.57
N ASN A 191 -7.65 17.82 5.63
CA ASN A 191 -8.43 16.61 5.77
C ASN A 191 -7.62 15.35 5.43
N TYR A 192 -7.91 14.27 6.14
CA TYR A 192 -7.38 12.94 5.82
C TYR A 192 -7.88 12.50 4.43
N PRO A 193 -6.99 12.03 3.53
CA PRO A 193 -7.38 11.59 2.19
C PRO A 193 -8.53 10.58 2.18
N PHE A 194 -8.57 9.65 3.14
CA PHE A 194 -9.60 8.61 3.19
C PHE A 194 -10.55 8.75 4.38
N SER A 195 -10.67 9.95 4.95
CA SER A 195 -11.60 10.26 6.06
C SER A 195 -11.51 9.26 7.23
N TYR A 196 -10.29 9.05 7.76
CA TYR A 196 -10.00 8.02 8.77
C TYR A 196 -10.28 6.62 8.22
N GLY A 197 -9.84 6.39 6.99
CA GLY A 197 -10.16 5.21 6.20
C GLY A 197 -9.03 4.20 6.07
N ALA A 198 -9.28 3.21 5.21
CA ALA A 198 -8.30 2.21 4.84
C ALA A 198 -8.46 1.78 3.38
N ILE A 199 -7.34 1.53 2.70
CA ILE A 199 -7.27 0.97 1.34
C ILE A 199 -6.96 -0.53 1.45
N TYR A 200 -7.66 -1.34 0.66
CA TYR A 200 -7.51 -2.79 0.65
C TYR A 200 -7.07 -3.25 -0.73
N VAL A 201 -5.89 -3.84 -0.79
CA VAL A 201 -5.27 -4.35 -2.02
C VAL A 201 -5.42 -5.86 -2.08
N TYR A 202 -5.83 -6.34 -3.25
CA TYR A 202 -6.03 -7.74 -3.54
C TYR A 202 -5.13 -8.15 -4.71
N ALA A 203 -4.89 -9.45 -4.86
CA ALA A 203 -4.14 -10.01 -5.97
C ALA A 203 -4.61 -11.43 -6.25
N GLN A 204 -4.26 -11.97 -7.41
CA GLN A 204 -4.39 -13.40 -7.66
C GLN A 204 -3.24 -14.12 -6.98
N ILE A 205 -3.55 -15.05 -6.08
CA ILE A 205 -2.55 -15.75 -5.26
C ILE A 205 -2.63 -17.25 -5.53
N SER A 206 -1.61 -17.82 -6.15
CA SER A 206 -1.54 -19.25 -6.43
C SER A 206 -0.09 -19.72 -6.54
N ASN A 207 0.21 -20.98 -6.17
CA ASN A 207 1.52 -21.59 -6.32
C ASN A 207 2.70 -20.74 -5.80
N GLU A 208 2.55 -20.16 -4.59
CA GLU A 208 3.56 -19.26 -3.99
C GLU A 208 3.87 -18.00 -4.81
N SER A 209 2.96 -17.62 -5.70
CA SER A 209 3.05 -16.43 -6.53
C SER A 209 1.91 -15.46 -6.22
N VAL A 210 2.21 -14.18 -6.37
CA VAL A 210 1.26 -13.06 -6.31
C VAL A 210 1.31 -12.39 -7.67
N THR A 211 0.16 -12.27 -8.34
CA THR A 211 0.04 -11.66 -9.66
C THR A 211 -1.15 -10.73 -9.71
N ALA A 212 -1.11 -9.76 -10.64
CA ALA A 212 -2.19 -8.82 -10.89
C ALA A 212 -2.71 -8.11 -9.62
N PRO A 213 -1.84 -7.45 -8.84
CA PRO A 213 -2.31 -6.69 -7.68
C PRO A 213 -3.25 -5.56 -8.15
N VAL A 214 -4.36 -5.38 -7.44
CA VAL A 214 -5.40 -4.37 -7.71
C VAL A 214 -5.86 -3.73 -6.41
N VAL A 215 -6.24 -2.46 -6.46
CA VAL A 215 -6.99 -1.87 -5.34
C VAL A 215 -8.40 -2.45 -5.38
N GLY A 216 -8.74 -3.23 -4.36
CA GLY A 216 -10.05 -3.85 -4.24
C GLY A 216 -11.10 -2.83 -3.86
N TYR A 217 -10.82 -2.03 -2.83
CA TYR A 217 -11.69 -0.95 -2.40
C TYR A 217 -10.98 -0.09 -1.34
N TRP A 218 -11.60 1.04 -1.00
CA TRP A 218 -11.30 1.75 0.25
C TRP A 218 -12.58 1.93 1.08
N GLN A 219 -12.40 2.06 2.39
CA GLN A 219 -13.47 2.30 3.37
C GLN A 219 -13.14 3.52 4.20
N PHE A 220 -14.14 4.19 4.73
CA PHE A 220 -14.01 5.30 5.67
C PHE A 220 -14.86 5.04 6.92
N SER A 221 -14.52 5.75 8.01
CA SER A 221 -15.20 5.68 9.31
C SER A 221 -16.25 6.78 9.49
#